data_AF-A0A6P0NG00-F1
#
_entry.id   AF-A0A6P0NG00-F1
#
_cell.length_a   1.000
_cell.length_b   1.000
_cell.length_c   1.000
_cell.angle_alpha   90.00
_cell.angle_beta   90.00
_cell.angle_gamma   90.00
#
_symmetry.space_group_name_H-M   'P 1'
#
loop_
_entity.id
_entity.type
_entity.pdbx_description
1 polymer ?
#
loop_
_entity_poly.entity_id
_entity_poly.type
_entity_poly.pdbx_seq_one_letter_code
_entity_poly.pdbx_strand_id
1 'polypeptide(L)'
;QINLGEAYRNRIHDHRAENLEKAIARYLLALSVYTESNFPYYWAEIQTNLAEAYSQRMLGGRAYNLELTIDAYQLALEVYTKEDFPIKWAQTQINLGNAYSQKMLGDRALNLELAIEEYQLALEVYTKEDFPIEWAQTQTNLGIAYRNRIRGDRAKNLELAIEAFQQASSVRTKQDFPMAWEITQSNSQNNLGLPIMTESVVIGNRI
;
A
#
# COMPACT_ATOMS: atom_id res chain seq x y z
N GLN A 1 -10.38 27.94 28.32
CA GLN A 1 -9.43 26.83 28.03
C GLN A 1 -9.51 26.37 26.57
N ILE A 2 -10.69 26.38 25.91
CA ILE A 2 -10.85 26.01 24.48
C ILE A 2 -10.03 26.90 23.52
N ASN A 3 -10.00 28.22 23.74
CA ASN A 3 -9.31 29.17 22.84
C ASN A 3 -7.77 29.01 22.77
N LEU A 4 -7.14 28.51 23.84
CA LEU A 4 -5.68 28.31 23.88
C LEU A 4 -5.28 27.06 23.10
N GLY A 5 -6.09 26.00 23.19
CA GLY A 5 -5.93 24.78 22.40
C GLY A 5 -6.12 25.04 20.91
N GLU A 6 -7.09 25.87 20.53
CA GLU A 6 -7.27 26.31 19.14
C GLU A 6 -6.09 27.15 18.64
N ALA A 7 -5.58 28.10 19.45
CA ALA A 7 -4.40 28.89 19.07
C ALA A 7 -3.15 28.02 18.87
N TYR A 8 -2.89 27.05 19.76
CA TYR A 8 -1.76 26.12 19.60
C TYR A 8 -1.95 25.17 18.41
N ARG A 9 -3.17 24.65 18.21
CA ARG A 9 -3.50 23.80 17.05
C ARG A 9 -3.29 24.57 15.74
N ASN A 10 -3.76 25.81 15.68
CA ASN A 10 -3.59 26.68 14.51
C ASN A 10 -2.10 26.97 14.28
N ARG A 11 -1.33 27.30 15.33
CA ARG A 11 0.12 27.52 15.20
C ARG A 11 0.87 26.29 14.66
N ILE A 12 0.55 25.10 15.16
CA ILE A 12 1.16 23.85 14.67
C ILE A 12 0.76 23.60 13.21
N HIS A 13 -0.51 23.85 12.87
CA HIS A 13 -1.03 23.72 11.51
C HIS A 13 -0.34 24.67 10.54
N ASP A 14 -0.19 25.94 10.91
CA ASP A 14 0.46 26.98 10.10
C ASP A 14 1.94 26.65 9.85
N HIS A 15 2.68 26.26 10.90
CA HIS A 15 4.06 25.83 10.73
C HIS A 15 4.19 24.59 9.85
N ARG A 16 3.25 23.64 9.95
CA ARG A 16 3.23 22.46 9.06
C ARG A 16 2.97 22.87 7.61
N ALA A 17 2.04 23.80 7.38
CA ALA A 17 1.72 24.30 6.04
C ALA A 17 2.91 24.99 5.41
N GLU A 18 3.53 25.92 6.13
CA GLU A 18 4.72 26.64 5.66
C GLU A 18 5.89 25.71 5.37
N ASN A 19 6.11 24.69 6.21
CA ASN A 19 7.20 23.74 6.02
C ASN A 19 6.98 22.87 4.78
N LEU A 20 5.73 22.48 4.48
CA LEU A 20 5.40 21.76 3.25
C LEU A 20 5.63 22.62 2.00
N GLU A 21 5.21 23.89 2.00
CA GLU A 21 5.49 24.79 0.86
C GLU A 21 6.99 25.02 0.66
N LYS A 22 7.75 25.16 1.75
CA LYS A 22 9.22 25.24 1.67
C LYS A 22 9.82 23.97 1.09
N ALA A 23 9.36 22.79 1.51
CA ALA A 23 9.83 21.52 0.97
C ALA A 23 9.54 21.42 -0.54
N ILE A 24 8.31 21.71 -0.97
CA ILE A 24 7.91 21.74 -2.39
C ILE A 24 8.81 22.69 -3.17
N ALA A 25 9.01 23.92 -2.69
CA ALA A 25 9.88 24.88 -3.36
C ALA A 25 11.34 24.38 -3.50
N ARG A 26 11.85 23.66 -2.49
CA ARG A 26 13.20 23.07 -2.54
C ARG A 26 13.29 21.90 -3.51
N TYR A 27 12.28 21.03 -3.55
CA TYR A 27 12.22 19.95 -4.54
C TYR A 27 12.14 20.49 -5.96
N LEU A 28 11.28 21.49 -6.23
CA LEU A 28 11.19 22.14 -7.54
C LEU A 28 12.52 22.79 -7.95
N LEU A 29 13.24 23.43 -7.02
CA LEU A 29 14.57 23.95 -7.29
C LEU A 29 15.58 22.83 -7.58
N ALA A 30 15.52 21.72 -6.84
CA ALA A 30 16.39 20.58 -7.06
C ALA A 30 16.15 19.96 -8.46
N LEU A 31 14.90 19.88 -8.92
CA LEU A 31 14.57 19.42 -10.28
C LEU A 31 15.14 20.31 -11.40
N SER A 32 15.58 21.54 -11.10
CA SER A 32 16.31 22.36 -12.09
C SER A 32 17.78 21.93 -12.29
N VAL A 33 18.33 21.17 -11.34
CA VAL A 33 19.72 20.70 -11.33
C VAL A 33 19.79 19.21 -11.62
N TYR A 34 18.97 18.43 -10.92
CA TYR A 34 18.82 17.00 -11.12
C TYR A 34 17.72 16.79 -12.15
N THR A 35 18.10 16.56 -13.40
CA THR A 35 17.18 16.25 -14.50
C THR A 35 17.15 14.75 -14.76
N GLU A 36 16.09 14.26 -15.41
CA GLU A 36 15.99 12.87 -15.87
C GLU A 36 17.24 12.43 -16.66
N SER A 37 17.73 13.29 -17.58
CA SER A 37 18.89 12.98 -18.43
C SER A 37 20.22 12.87 -17.69
N ASN A 38 20.41 13.65 -16.62
CA ASN A 38 21.72 13.83 -16.00
C ASN A 38 21.85 13.01 -14.71
N PHE A 39 20.75 12.87 -13.98
CA PHE A 39 20.69 12.19 -12.70
C PHE A 39 19.34 11.46 -12.54
N PRO A 40 19.04 10.46 -13.40
CA PRO A 40 17.69 9.86 -13.50
C PRO A 40 17.19 9.34 -12.14
N TYR A 41 18.04 8.62 -11.41
CA TYR A 41 17.69 8.09 -10.08
C TYR A 41 17.30 9.20 -9.09
N TYR A 42 18.13 10.25 -8.95
CA TYR A 42 17.87 11.34 -8.01
C TYR A 42 16.68 12.19 -8.44
N TRP A 43 16.52 12.38 -9.76
CA TRP A 43 15.34 13.04 -10.30
C TRP A 43 14.06 12.30 -9.90
N ALA A 44 14.00 10.97 -10.11
CA ALA A 44 12.86 10.16 -9.71
C ALA A 44 12.61 10.15 -8.19
N GLU A 45 13.67 10.15 -7.38
CA GLU A 45 13.57 10.29 -5.93
C GLU A 45 12.96 11.63 -5.52
N ILE A 46 13.41 12.73 -6.14
CA ILE A 46 12.83 14.05 -5.90
C ILE A 46 11.36 14.08 -6.32
N GLN A 47 11.00 13.47 -7.45
CA GLN A 47 9.61 13.36 -7.89
C GLN A 47 8.73 12.61 -6.88
N THR A 48 9.19 11.47 -6.34
CA THR A 48 8.43 10.74 -5.31
C THR A 48 8.24 11.57 -4.03
N ASN A 49 9.26 12.29 -3.58
CA ASN A 49 9.15 13.15 -2.40
C ASN A 49 8.24 14.36 -2.66
N LEU A 50 8.28 14.91 -3.87
CA LEU A 50 7.41 16.00 -4.30
C LEU A 50 5.94 15.54 -4.33
N ALA A 51 5.67 14.34 -4.85
CA ALA A 51 4.35 13.72 -4.84
C ALA A 51 3.83 13.54 -3.40
N GLU A 52 4.65 13.03 -2.49
CA GLU A 52 4.27 12.89 -1.08
C GLU A 52 3.95 14.27 -0.46
N ALA A 53 4.79 15.27 -0.71
CA ALA A 53 4.57 16.63 -0.23
C ALA A 53 3.26 17.22 -0.78
N TYR A 54 2.94 17.02 -2.06
CA TYR A 54 1.67 17.44 -2.64
C TYR A 54 0.48 16.72 -2.02
N SER A 55 0.59 15.42 -1.74
CA SER A 55 -0.50 14.65 -1.14
C SER A 55 -0.90 15.16 0.26
N GLN A 56 0.06 15.74 0.99
CA GLN A 56 -0.12 16.31 2.33
C GLN A 56 -0.36 17.82 2.31
N ARG A 57 -0.24 18.47 1.14
CA ARG A 57 -0.31 19.91 0.99
C ARG A 57 -1.69 20.45 1.35
N MET A 58 -1.71 21.47 2.20
CA MET A 58 -2.95 22.07 2.72
C MET A 58 -3.44 23.25 1.87
N LEU A 59 -2.53 23.92 1.15
CA LEU A 59 -2.85 25.00 0.21
C LEU A 59 -3.16 24.44 -1.19
N GLY A 60 -3.88 25.19 -2.02
CA GLY A 60 -4.07 24.86 -3.44
C GLY A 60 -5.25 23.96 -3.80
N GLY A 61 -6.07 23.55 -2.82
CA GLY A 61 -7.26 22.72 -3.04
C GLY A 61 -6.93 21.25 -3.25
N ARG A 62 -7.64 20.36 -2.55
CA ARG A 62 -7.34 18.93 -2.49
C ARG A 62 -7.29 18.25 -3.86
N ALA A 63 -8.20 18.60 -4.76
CA ALA A 63 -8.26 17.98 -6.08
C ALA A 63 -7.04 18.34 -6.95
N TYR A 64 -6.63 19.60 -6.94
CA TYR A 64 -5.45 20.06 -7.68
C TYR A 64 -4.17 19.44 -7.12
N ASN A 65 -4.03 19.37 -5.80
CA ASN A 65 -2.89 18.71 -5.17
C ASN A 65 -2.82 17.21 -5.50
N LEU A 66 -3.97 16.54 -5.66
CA LEU A 66 -4.03 15.14 -6.10
C LEU A 66 -3.56 14.98 -7.55
N GLU A 67 -3.90 15.89 -8.46
CA GLU A 67 -3.36 15.85 -9.84
C GLU A 67 -1.83 15.98 -9.82
N LEU A 68 -1.29 16.97 -9.08
CA LEU A 68 0.15 17.13 -8.94
C LEU A 68 0.85 15.92 -8.29
N THR A 69 0.16 15.25 -7.36
CA THR A 69 0.66 14.01 -6.74
C THR A 69 0.75 12.88 -7.77
N ILE A 70 -0.30 12.71 -8.58
CA ILE A 70 -0.36 11.69 -9.64
C ILE A 70 0.72 11.95 -10.68
N ASP A 71 0.81 13.18 -11.19
CA ASP A 71 1.80 13.57 -12.20
C ASP A 71 3.23 13.28 -11.72
N ALA A 72 3.55 13.65 -10.47
CA ALA A 72 4.88 13.42 -9.92
C ALA A 72 5.21 11.93 -9.69
N TYR A 73 4.24 11.09 -9.28
CA TYR A 73 4.48 9.65 -9.21
C TYR A 73 4.63 9.01 -10.60
N GLN A 74 3.86 9.44 -11.59
CA GLN A 74 4.01 8.98 -12.97
C GLN A 74 5.40 9.32 -13.53
N LEU A 75 5.89 10.53 -13.30
CA LEU A 75 7.26 10.93 -13.69
C LEU A 75 8.31 10.04 -13.00
N ALA A 76 8.15 9.73 -11.70
CA ALA A 76 9.08 8.83 -11.02
C ALA A 76 9.12 7.42 -11.65
N LEU A 77 7.98 6.92 -12.15
CA LEU A 77 7.86 5.60 -12.79
C LEU A 77 8.47 5.54 -14.19
N GLU A 78 8.83 6.68 -14.80
CA GLU A 78 9.62 6.69 -16.05
C GLU A 78 11.05 6.18 -15.82
N VAL A 79 11.56 6.30 -14.59
CA VAL A 79 12.90 5.84 -14.19
C VAL A 79 12.85 4.62 -13.28
N TYR A 80 11.96 4.62 -12.29
CA TYR A 80 11.75 3.46 -11.45
C TYR A 80 11.01 2.42 -12.26
N THR A 81 11.74 1.52 -12.91
CA THR A 81 11.19 0.36 -13.60
C THR A 81 11.13 -0.84 -12.66
N LYS A 82 10.31 -1.84 -12.99
CA LYS A 82 10.25 -3.10 -12.24
C LYS A 82 11.59 -3.83 -12.26
N GLU A 83 12.32 -3.74 -13.36
CA GLU A 83 13.58 -4.45 -13.59
C GLU A 83 14.75 -3.81 -12.82
N ASP A 84 14.88 -2.49 -12.89
CA ASP A 84 16.03 -1.78 -12.33
C ASP A 84 15.84 -1.40 -10.85
N PHE A 85 14.59 -1.10 -10.46
CA PHE A 85 14.26 -0.64 -9.12
C PHE A 85 12.97 -1.28 -8.57
N PRO A 86 12.89 -2.62 -8.50
CA PRO A 86 11.65 -3.35 -8.20
C PRO A 86 10.90 -2.83 -6.97
N ILE A 87 11.62 -2.61 -5.87
CA ILE A 87 11.02 -2.15 -4.60
C ILE A 87 10.51 -0.71 -4.71
N LYS A 88 11.29 0.20 -5.31
CA LYS A 88 10.87 1.61 -5.48
C LYS A 88 9.72 1.73 -6.48
N TRP A 89 9.75 0.96 -7.56
CA TRP A 89 8.65 0.84 -8.51
C TRP A 89 7.38 0.39 -7.81
N ALA A 90 7.39 -0.75 -7.11
CA ALA A 90 6.22 -1.27 -6.42
C ALA A 90 5.66 -0.32 -5.35
N GLN A 91 6.53 0.32 -4.56
CA GLN A 91 6.11 1.32 -3.59
C GLN A 91 5.45 2.54 -4.27
N THR A 92 6.00 2.97 -5.41
CA THR A 92 5.46 4.09 -6.18
C THR A 92 4.10 3.73 -6.79
N GLN A 93 3.93 2.49 -7.27
CA GLN A 93 2.63 1.98 -7.73
C GLN A 93 1.57 1.98 -6.62
N ILE A 94 1.91 1.52 -5.40
CA ILE A 94 0.97 1.62 -4.26
C ILE A 94 0.55 3.07 -4.02
N ASN A 95 1.50 4.01 -4.06
CA ASN A 95 1.23 5.40 -3.77
C ASN A 95 0.40 6.08 -4.87
N LEU A 96 0.68 5.75 -6.13
CA LEU A 96 -0.11 6.19 -7.28
C LEU A 96 -1.53 5.64 -7.21
N GLY A 97 -1.69 4.35 -6.89
CA GLY A 97 -3.00 3.73 -6.68
C GLY A 97 -3.79 4.37 -5.53
N ASN A 98 -3.10 4.76 -4.45
CA ASN A 98 -3.70 5.52 -3.35
C ASN A 98 -4.21 6.89 -3.81
N ALA A 99 -3.42 7.61 -4.62
CA ALA A 99 -3.82 8.91 -5.16
C ALA A 99 -5.05 8.79 -6.07
N TYR A 100 -5.07 7.82 -6.99
CA TYR A 100 -6.24 7.54 -7.82
C TYR A 100 -7.47 7.14 -6.99
N SER A 101 -7.28 6.28 -5.98
CA SER A 101 -8.35 5.88 -5.06
C SER A 101 -8.91 7.06 -4.26
N GLN A 102 -8.15 8.13 -4.03
CA GLN A 102 -8.64 9.34 -3.37
C GLN A 102 -9.23 10.39 -4.33
N LYS A 103 -8.95 10.29 -5.63
CA LYS A 103 -9.39 11.24 -6.65
C LYS A 103 -10.90 11.12 -6.93
N MET A 104 -11.67 12.04 -6.35
CA MET A 104 -13.15 12.08 -6.44
C MET A 104 -13.68 12.92 -7.62
N LEU A 105 -12.90 13.88 -8.13
CA LEU A 105 -13.28 14.67 -9.30
C LEU A 105 -12.88 13.97 -10.60
N GLY A 106 -13.62 14.26 -11.68
CA GLY A 106 -13.45 13.60 -12.98
C GLY A 106 -14.19 12.27 -13.07
N ASP A 107 -13.72 11.36 -13.92
CA ASP A 107 -14.29 10.00 -14.03
C ASP A 107 -13.83 9.14 -12.84
N ARG A 108 -14.62 9.19 -11.75
CA ARG A 108 -14.37 8.40 -10.55
C ARG A 108 -14.31 6.90 -10.83
N ALA A 109 -15.07 6.41 -11.80
CA ALA A 109 -15.10 5.00 -12.14
C ALA A 109 -13.77 4.58 -12.78
N LEU A 110 -13.25 5.40 -13.71
CA LEU A 110 -11.93 5.20 -14.30
C LEU A 110 -10.81 5.29 -13.25
N ASN A 111 -10.84 6.30 -12.37
CA ASN A 111 -9.83 6.44 -11.32
C ASN A 111 -9.76 5.20 -10.41
N LEU A 112 -10.88 4.55 -10.13
CA LEU A 112 -10.89 3.30 -9.34
C LEU A 112 -10.30 2.11 -10.12
N GLU A 113 -10.49 2.04 -11.43
CA GLU A 113 -9.83 1.01 -12.25
C GLU A 113 -8.31 1.22 -12.27
N LEU A 114 -7.85 2.46 -12.45
CA LEU A 114 -6.43 2.79 -12.39
C LEU A 114 -5.83 2.42 -11.03
N ALA A 115 -6.53 2.75 -9.93
CA ALA A 115 -6.07 2.36 -8.60
C ALA A 115 -5.92 0.84 -8.44
N ILE A 116 -6.87 0.06 -8.97
CA ILE A 116 -6.82 -1.41 -8.94
C ILE A 116 -5.61 -1.92 -9.73
N GLU A 117 -5.38 -1.37 -10.93
CA GLU A 117 -4.25 -1.71 -11.79
C GLU A 117 -2.92 -1.45 -11.08
N GLU A 118 -2.73 -0.27 -10.48
CA GLU A 118 -1.47 0.03 -9.79
C GLU A 118 -1.20 -0.88 -8.59
N TYR A 119 -2.24 -1.22 -7.80
CA TYR A 119 -2.07 -2.19 -6.72
C TYR A 119 -1.73 -3.60 -7.23
N GLN A 120 -2.29 -4.01 -8.37
CA GLN A 120 -1.96 -5.29 -8.99
C GLN A 120 -0.51 -5.31 -9.47
N LEU A 121 -0.02 -4.23 -10.07
CA LEU A 121 1.37 -4.07 -10.47
C LEU A 121 2.32 -4.18 -9.27
N ALA A 122 2.01 -3.50 -8.16
CA ALA A 122 2.81 -3.60 -6.94
C ALA A 122 2.91 -5.03 -6.39
N LEU A 123 1.84 -5.83 -6.51
CA LEU A 123 1.80 -7.24 -6.07
C LEU A 123 2.66 -8.17 -6.93
N GLU A 124 3.18 -7.72 -8.08
CA GLU A 124 4.16 -8.48 -8.86
C GLU A 124 5.56 -8.50 -8.23
N VAL A 125 5.85 -7.55 -7.34
CA VAL A 125 7.11 -7.46 -6.59
C VAL A 125 6.89 -7.80 -5.12
N TYR A 126 5.88 -7.18 -4.50
CA TYR A 126 5.54 -7.48 -3.12
C TYR A 126 4.75 -8.77 -3.09
N THR A 127 5.45 -9.90 -3.06
CA THR A 127 4.87 -11.24 -2.90
C THR A 127 4.61 -11.56 -1.44
N LYS A 128 3.74 -12.54 -1.18
CA LYS A 128 3.45 -12.99 0.19
C LYS A 128 4.68 -13.59 0.87
N GLU A 129 5.56 -14.21 0.09
CA GLU A 129 6.75 -14.91 0.55
C GLU A 129 7.88 -13.93 0.89
N ASP A 130 8.16 -12.97 0.02
CA ASP A 130 9.32 -12.09 0.14
C ASP A 130 8.99 -10.81 0.95
N PHE A 131 7.76 -10.30 0.83
CA PHE A 131 7.31 -9.05 1.45
C PHE A 131 5.92 -9.20 2.07
N PRO A 132 5.75 -10.07 3.08
CA PRO A 132 4.44 -10.43 3.61
C PRO A 132 3.65 -9.21 4.13
N ILE A 133 4.32 -8.22 4.73
CA ILE A 133 3.69 -7.03 5.29
C ILE A 133 3.18 -6.13 4.16
N GLU A 134 4.05 -5.78 3.22
CA GLU A 134 3.74 -4.91 2.07
C GLU A 134 2.70 -5.56 1.17
N TRP A 135 2.80 -6.87 0.92
CA TRP A 135 1.79 -7.64 0.20
C TRP A 135 0.43 -7.56 0.91
N ALA A 136 0.37 -7.77 2.23
CA ALA A 136 -0.88 -7.70 2.97
C ALA A 136 -1.49 -6.29 3.00
N GLN A 137 -0.65 -5.25 3.11
CA GLN A 137 -1.09 -3.87 3.02
C GLN A 137 -1.64 -3.55 1.62
N THR A 138 -0.97 -4.02 0.57
CA THR A 138 -1.40 -3.83 -0.82
C THR A 138 -2.71 -4.56 -1.11
N GLN A 139 -2.86 -5.80 -0.62
CA GLN A 139 -4.11 -6.55 -0.67
C GLN A 139 -5.24 -5.83 0.05
N THR A 140 -4.97 -5.19 1.19
CA THR A 140 -5.97 -4.37 1.90
C THR A 140 -6.43 -3.19 1.05
N ASN A 141 -5.50 -2.48 0.41
CA ASN A 141 -5.82 -1.34 -0.47
C ASN A 141 -6.61 -1.81 -1.71
N LEU A 142 -6.23 -2.93 -2.31
CA LEU A 142 -6.92 -3.57 -3.42
C LEU A 142 -8.36 -3.97 -3.04
N GLY A 143 -8.55 -4.56 -1.85
CA GLY A 143 -9.87 -4.90 -1.33
C GLY A 143 -10.77 -3.68 -1.13
N ILE A 144 -10.21 -2.57 -0.63
CA ILE A 144 -10.93 -1.29 -0.52
C ILE A 144 -11.32 -0.76 -1.90
N ALA A 145 -10.41 -0.83 -2.88
CA ALA A 145 -10.68 -0.38 -4.23
C ALA A 145 -11.79 -1.21 -4.90
N TYR A 146 -11.75 -2.54 -4.81
CA TYR A 146 -12.83 -3.41 -5.29
C TYR A 146 -14.16 -3.14 -4.58
N ARG A 147 -14.15 -2.94 -3.27
CA ARG A 147 -15.34 -2.57 -2.49
C ARG A 147 -15.94 -1.25 -2.97
N ASN A 148 -15.14 -0.31 -3.47
CA ASN A 148 -15.60 0.99 -3.95
C ASN A 148 -15.83 1.03 -5.47
N ARG A 149 -15.40 0.00 -6.21
CA ARG A 149 -15.46 -0.08 -7.67
C ARG A 149 -16.87 0.12 -8.19
N ILE A 150 -17.00 1.02 -9.16
CA ILE A 150 -18.27 1.43 -9.77
C ILE A 150 -18.61 0.58 -10.99
N ARG A 151 -17.61 0.18 -11.78
CA ARG A 151 -17.81 -0.63 -13.00
C ARG A 151 -18.00 -2.10 -12.65
N GLY A 152 -18.71 -2.82 -13.53
CA GLY A 152 -18.95 -4.26 -13.40
C GLY A 152 -20.07 -4.61 -12.43
N ASP A 153 -20.21 -5.91 -12.17
CA ASP A 153 -21.24 -6.43 -11.26
C ASP A 153 -20.87 -6.18 -9.79
N ARG A 154 -21.85 -5.70 -9.01
CA ARG A 154 -21.63 -5.32 -7.61
C ARG A 154 -21.30 -6.52 -6.73
N ALA A 155 -21.95 -7.66 -6.94
CA ALA A 155 -21.69 -8.85 -6.14
C ALA A 155 -20.29 -9.39 -6.42
N LYS A 156 -19.90 -9.48 -7.69
CA LYS A 156 -18.55 -9.87 -8.09
C LYS A 156 -17.46 -8.94 -7.54
N ASN A 157 -17.70 -7.63 -7.53
CA ASN A 157 -16.77 -6.67 -6.93
C ASN A 157 -16.61 -6.89 -5.41
N LEU A 158 -17.69 -7.26 -4.71
CA LEU A 158 -17.61 -7.57 -3.28
C LEU A 158 -16.90 -8.91 -3.01
N GLU A 159 -17.08 -9.92 -3.87
CA GLU A 159 -16.34 -11.18 -3.79
C GLU A 159 -14.84 -10.95 -3.91
N LEU A 160 -14.40 -10.17 -4.91
CA LEU A 160 -13.00 -9.78 -5.08
C LEU A 160 -12.45 -9.00 -3.87
N ALA A 161 -13.27 -8.11 -3.30
CA ALA A 161 -12.88 -7.38 -2.09
C ALA A 161 -12.68 -8.32 -0.89
N ILE A 162 -13.61 -9.26 -0.68
CA ILE A 162 -13.54 -10.26 0.40
C ILE A 162 -12.28 -11.12 0.23
N GLU A 163 -12.01 -11.59 -0.97
CA GLU A 163 -10.80 -12.37 -1.27
C GLU A 163 -9.54 -11.60 -0.90
N ALA A 164 -9.41 -10.34 -1.36
CA ALA A 164 -8.25 -9.51 -1.05
C ALA A 164 -8.08 -9.28 0.48
N PHE A 165 -9.18 -9.05 1.22
CA PHE A 165 -9.12 -8.92 2.68
C PHE A 165 -8.75 -10.23 3.40
N GLN A 166 -9.21 -11.38 2.89
CA GLN A 166 -8.82 -12.69 3.42
C GLN A 166 -7.32 -12.95 3.18
N GLN A 167 -6.82 -12.63 1.98
CA GLN A 167 -5.41 -12.68 1.64
C GLN A 167 -4.58 -11.84 2.63
N ALA A 168 -4.92 -10.56 2.81
CA ALA A 168 -4.24 -9.69 3.77
C ALA A 168 -4.25 -10.23 5.21
N SER A 169 -5.39 -10.75 5.68
CA SER A 169 -5.55 -11.25 7.04
C SER A 169 -4.72 -12.53 7.31
N SER A 170 -4.38 -13.28 6.27
CA SER A 170 -3.59 -14.52 6.38
C SER A 170 -2.14 -14.29 6.81
N VAL A 171 -1.62 -13.06 6.67
CA VAL A 171 -0.29 -12.67 7.16
C VAL A 171 -0.35 -12.21 8.61
N ARG A 172 -1.35 -11.39 8.95
CA ARG A 172 -1.52 -10.81 10.29
C ARG A 172 -1.63 -11.88 11.39
N THR A 173 -2.25 -13.02 11.08
CA THR A 173 -2.33 -14.15 12.02
C THR A 173 -0.98 -14.85 12.25
N LYS A 174 -0.07 -14.84 11.28
CA LYS A 174 1.21 -15.56 11.34
C LYS A 174 2.32 -14.74 12.00
N GLN A 175 2.29 -13.42 11.84
CA GLN A 175 3.37 -12.52 12.29
C GLN A 175 3.08 -11.88 13.67
N ASP A 176 1.82 -11.57 13.99
CA ASP A 176 1.45 -10.93 15.25
C ASP A 176 1.20 -11.94 16.39
N PHE A 177 0.80 -13.18 16.06
CA PHE A 177 0.48 -14.22 17.06
C PHE A 177 0.94 -15.63 16.62
N PRO A 178 2.25 -15.92 16.62
CA PRO A 178 2.78 -17.24 16.24
C PRO A 178 2.13 -18.39 17.03
N MET A 179 1.89 -18.19 18.34
CA MET A 179 1.24 -19.17 19.20
C MET A 179 -0.24 -19.39 18.88
N ALA A 180 -1.00 -18.33 18.52
CA ALA A 180 -2.40 -18.50 18.16
C ALA A 180 -2.52 -19.22 16.81
N TRP A 181 -1.64 -18.93 15.86
CA TRP A 181 -1.54 -19.64 14.59
C TRP A 181 -1.24 -21.14 14.78
N GLU A 182 -0.24 -21.51 15.59
CA GLU A 182 0.10 -22.91 15.88
C GLU A 182 -1.06 -23.66 16.56
N ILE A 183 -1.76 -23.02 17.50
CA ILE A 183 -2.93 -23.60 18.16
C ILE A 183 -4.09 -23.78 17.16
N THR A 184 -4.32 -22.83 16.27
CA THR A 184 -5.41 -22.91 15.28
C THR A 184 -5.13 -23.98 14.21
N GLN A 185 -3.87 -24.15 13.79
CA GLN A 185 -3.41 -25.23 12.91
C GLN A 185 -3.47 -26.61 13.58
N SER A 186 -3.01 -26.70 14.84
CA SER A 186 -3.09 -27.96 15.60
C SER A 186 -4.54 -28.39 15.81
N ASN A 187 -5.44 -27.44 16.07
CA ASN A 187 -6.86 -27.72 16.24
C ASN A 187 -7.56 -28.05 14.91
N SER A 188 -7.16 -27.47 13.77
CA SER A 188 -7.73 -27.81 12.46
C SER A 188 -7.23 -29.18 11.95
N GLN A 189 -5.99 -29.55 12.23
CA GLN A 189 -5.45 -30.89 11.96
C GLN A 189 -6.09 -31.95 12.87
N ASN A 190 -6.31 -31.65 14.15
CA ASN A 190 -7.00 -32.54 15.08
C ASN A 190 -8.50 -32.70 14.77
N ASN A 191 -9.14 -31.71 14.13
CA ASN A 191 -10.55 -31.80 13.70
C ASN A 191 -10.78 -32.58 12.39
N LEU A 192 -9.71 -33.03 11.71
CA LEU A 192 -9.81 -33.90 10.53
C LEU A 192 -9.74 -35.40 10.85
N GLY A 193 -9.72 -35.78 12.13
CA GLY A 193 -10.17 -37.10 12.58
C GLY A 193 -9.47 -38.31 11.95
N LEU A 194 -8.15 -38.26 11.75
CA LEU A 194 -7.39 -39.48 11.50
C LEU A 194 -6.71 -39.93 12.79
N PRO A 195 -7.00 -41.15 13.29
CA PRO A 195 -6.37 -41.64 14.50
C PRO A 195 -4.88 -41.81 14.26
N ILE A 196 -4.07 -41.25 15.14
CA ILE A 196 -2.66 -41.62 15.28
C ILE A 196 -2.67 -43.08 15.70
N MET A 197 -2.52 -44.01 14.75
CA MET A 197 -2.14 -45.38 15.07
C MET A 197 -0.71 -45.34 15.59
N THR A 198 -0.55 -45.23 16.90
CA THR A 198 0.73 -45.47 17.55
C THR A 198 1.09 -46.94 17.28
N GLU A 199 2.12 -47.13 16.46
CA GLU A 199 2.69 -48.43 16.14
C GLU A 199 2.94 -49.26 17.40
N SER A 200 2.35 -50.44 17.40
CA SER A 200 2.65 -51.53 18.31
C SER A 200 4.06 -52.04 18.06
N VAL A 201 5.02 -51.64 18.91
CA VAL A 201 6.27 -52.39 19.03
C VAL A 201 6.03 -53.55 19.99
N VAL A 202 5.72 -54.69 19.38
CA VAL A 202 5.86 -56.01 20.00
C VAL A 202 7.35 -56.23 20.30
N ILE A 203 7.72 -56.33 21.57
CA ILE A 203 8.92 -57.06 21.97
C ILE A 203 8.46 -58.25 22.80
N GLY A 204 8.54 -59.42 22.18
CA GLY A 204 8.11 -60.69 22.73
C GLY A 204 8.98 -61.16 23.89
N ASN A 205 8.32 -61.87 24.81
CA ASN A 205 8.90 -62.74 25.82
C ASN A 205 9.80 -63.82 25.21
N ARG A 206 10.86 -64.20 25.95
CA ARG A 206 11.41 -65.58 26.19
C ARG A 206 12.82 -65.41 26.79
N ILE A 207 13.27 -66.11 27.85
CA ILE A 207 12.86 -67.33 28.57
C ILE A 207 13.22 -67.12 30.04
#